data_AF-A0A3R9J5C4-F1
#
_entry.id   AF-A0A3R9J5C4-F1
#
_cell.length_a   1.000
_cell.length_b   1.000
_cell.length_c   1.000
_cell.angle_alpha   90.00
_cell.angle_beta   90.00
_cell.angle_gamma   90.00
#
_symmetry.space_group_name_H-M   'P 1'
#
loop_
_entity.id
_entity.type
_entity.pdbx_description
1 polymer ?
#
loop_
_entity_poly.entity_id
_entity_poly.type
_entity_poly.pdbx_seq_one_letter_code
_entity_poly.pdbx_strand_id
1 'polypeptide(L)'
;MISCEEVVVTVTLLGLSQELDFETKQATGNVKLDVGFRNDTGKYITRVIKVNNSTVSEYTSYLDEKINLRLQNVTFSAYLSNNRAALSIKAEKATVEE
;
A
#
# COMPACT_ATOMS: atom_id res chain seq x y z
N MET A 1 7.52 -9.82 -12.25
CA MET A 1 7.54 -8.48 -11.63
C MET A 1 7.09 -7.50 -12.68
N ILE A 2 6.10 -6.66 -12.37
CA ILE A 2 5.57 -5.64 -13.30
C ILE A 2 5.86 -4.29 -12.67
N SER A 3 6.46 -3.38 -13.43
CA SER A 3 6.65 -1.98 -13.03
C SER A 3 5.69 -1.09 -13.83
N CYS A 4 5.19 -0.05 -13.19
CA CYS A 4 4.33 0.95 -13.79
C CYS A 4 4.73 2.33 -13.26
N GLU A 5 4.74 3.34 -14.12
CA GLU A 5 5.09 4.71 -13.73
C GLU A 5 4.04 5.30 -12.81
N GLU A 6 2.76 5.04 -13.08
CA GLU A 6 1.66 5.58 -12.29
C GLU A 6 0.44 4.66 -12.28
N VAL A 7 -0.18 4.51 -11.11
CA VAL A 7 -1.46 3.82 -10.96
C VAL A 7 -2.35 4.59 -9.99
N VAL A 8 -3.60 4.83 -10.38
CA VAL A 8 -4.63 5.35 -9.48
C VAL A 8 -5.53 4.21 -9.05
N VAL A 9 -5.70 4.03 -7.73
CA VAL A 9 -6.57 3.01 -7.15
C VAL A 9 -7.51 3.61 -6.12
N THR A 10 -8.80 3.29 -6.22
CA THR A 10 -9.76 3.63 -5.18
C THR A 10 -9.78 2.55 -4.11
N VAL A 11 -9.49 2.94 -2.88
CA VAL A 11 -9.35 2.00 -1.74
C VAL A 11 -9.96 2.58 -0.47
N THR A 12 -10.32 1.71 0.47
CA THR A 12 -10.55 2.10 1.87
C THR A 12 -9.24 1.94 2.62
N LEU A 13 -8.79 2.98 3.31
CA LEU A 13 -7.60 2.91 4.16
C LEU A 13 -7.98 2.32 5.52
N LEU A 14 -7.47 1.13 5.83
CA LEU A 14 -7.84 0.35 7.02
C LEU A 14 -6.81 0.45 8.15
N GLY A 15 -5.56 0.76 7.79
CA GLY A 15 -4.46 0.72 8.75
C GLY A 15 -3.22 1.40 8.21
N LEU A 16 -2.43 1.91 9.14
CA LEU A 16 -1.18 2.61 8.88
C LEU A 16 -0.14 2.11 9.85
N SER A 17 1.03 1.76 9.34
CA SER A 17 2.17 1.44 10.20
C SER A 17 3.48 1.88 9.56
N GLN A 18 4.43 2.30 10.39
CA GLN A 18 5.78 2.55 9.93
C GLN A 18 6.49 1.23 9.64
N GLU A 19 7.24 1.17 8.55
CA GLU A 19 8.10 0.02 8.28
C GLU A 19 9.38 0.14 9.10
N LEU A 20 9.57 -0.82 10.01
CA LEU A 20 10.79 -0.97 10.78
C LEU A 20 11.73 -1.97 10.10
N ASP A 21 13.01 -1.63 10.11
CA ASP A 21 14.07 -2.54 9.72
C ASP A 21 14.11 -3.72 10.70
N PHE A 22 14.24 -4.93 10.16
CA PHE A 22 14.11 -6.14 10.97
C PHE A 22 15.25 -6.31 11.97
N GLU A 23 16.48 -5.94 11.59
CA GLU A 23 17.68 -6.15 12.40
C GLU A 23 17.87 -5.03 13.42
N THR A 24 17.78 -3.78 12.95
CA THR A 24 18.06 -2.58 13.75
C THR A 24 16.85 -2.07 14.52
N LYS A 25 15.64 -2.49 14.15
CA LYS A 25 14.35 -1.97 14.66
C LYS A 25 14.14 -0.48 14.40
N GLN A 26 14.96 0.16 13.56
CA GLN A 26 14.82 1.56 13.22
C GLN A 26 13.79 1.77 12.11
N ALA A 27 13.19 2.95 12.10
CA ALA A 27 12.31 3.37 11.02
C ALA A 27 13.06 3.46 9.69
N THR A 28 12.51 2.83 8.65
CA THR A 28 13.10 2.82 7.30
C THR A 28 12.79 4.07 6.49
N GLY A 29 11.94 4.97 6.99
CA GLY A 29 11.37 6.08 6.20
C GLY A 29 10.25 5.63 5.26
N ASN A 30 9.80 4.38 5.34
CA ASN A 30 8.68 3.86 4.58
C ASN A 30 7.44 3.66 5.45
N VAL A 31 6.27 3.68 4.82
CA VAL A 31 4.98 3.43 5.44
C VAL A 31 4.29 2.25 4.76
N LYS A 32 3.59 1.46 5.57
CA LYS A 32 2.68 0.41 5.12
C LYS A 32 1.26 0.93 5.25
N LEU A 33 0.56 0.96 4.12
CA LEU A 33 -0.86 1.25 4.03
C LEU A 33 -1.59 -0.09 3.91
N ASP A 34 -2.37 -0.44 4.94
CA ASP A 34 -3.31 -1.55 4.86
C ASP A 34 -4.57 -1.04 4.17
N VAL A 35 -4.82 -1.52 2.96
CA VAL A 35 -5.92 -1.04 2.11
C VAL A 35 -6.89 -2.17 1.81
N GLY A 36 -8.18 -1.83 1.76
CA GLY A 36 -9.24 -2.74 1.38
C GLY A 36 -9.99 -2.25 0.15
N PHE A 37 -10.32 -3.17 -0.74
CA PHE A 37 -11.14 -2.88 -1.91
C PHE A 37 -11.95 -4.10 -2.33
N ARG A 38 -13.03 -3.88 -3.08
CA ARG A 38 -13.78 -4.98 -3.70
C ARG A 38 -13.24 -5.22 -5.09
N ASN A 39 -12.98 -6.48 -5.42
CA ASN A 39 -12.68 -6.86 -6.80
C ASN A 39 -13.96 -6.86 -7.67
N ASP A 40 -13.81 -7.11 -8.96
CA ASP A 40 -14.91 -7.14 -9.92
C ASP A 40 -15.99 -8.18 -9.60
N THR A 41 -15.64 -9.22 -8.83
CA THR A 41 -16.60 -10.24 -8.36
C THR A 41 -17.31 -9.84 -7.06
N GLY A 42 -17.12 -8.60 -6.59
CA GLY A 42 -17.71 -8.06 -5.35
C GLY A 42 -17.07 -8.58 -4.05
N LYS A 43 -16.02 -9.41 -4.12
CA LYS A 43 -15.31 -9.95 -2.95
C LYS A 43 -14.42 -8.88 -2.36
N TYR A 44 -14.53 -8.67 -1.05
CA TYR A 44 -13.64 -7.78 -0.32
C TYR A 44 -12.27 -8.43 -0.14
N ILE A 45 -11.22 -7.70 -0.52
CA ILE A 45 -9.84 -8.13 -0.39
C ILE A 45 -9.01 -7.01 0.24
N THR A 46 -8.06 -7.40 1.08
CA THR A 46 -7.09 -6.49 1.69
C THR A 46 -5.71 -6.70 1.09
N ARG A 47 -4.94 -5.61 1.00
CA ARG A 47 -3.56 -5.59 0.51
C ARG A 47 -2.75 -4.60 1.33
N VAL A 48 -1.44 -4.84 1.37
CA VAL A 48 -0.48 -3.91 1.94
C VAL A 48 0.23 -3.20 0.80
N ILE A 49 0.18 -1.88 0.79
CA ILE A 49 0.98 -1.04 -0.10
C ILE A 49 2.13 -0.46 0.72
N LYS A 50 3.36 -0.69 0.27
CA LYS A 50 4.54 -0.05 0.87
C LYS A 50 4.87 1.20 0.09
N VAL A 51 4.92 2.34 0.77
CA VAL A 51 5.25 3.63 0.18
C VAL A 51 6.59 4.08 0.74
N ASN A 52 7.54 4.38 -0.14
CA ASN A 52 8.84 4.88 0.26
C ASN A 52 8.78 6.37 0.62
N ASN A 53 9.75 6.85 1.41
CA ASN A 53 9.97 8.26 1.70
C ASN A 53 8.71 9.01 2.16
N SER A 54 7.89 8.39 3.00
CA SER A 54 6.61 8.94 3.43
C SER A 54 6.38 8.63 4.91
N THR A 55 5.50 9.39 5.55
CA THR A 55 5.26 9.33 7.00
C THR A 55 3.82 8.94 7.32
N VAL A 56 3.60 8.30 8.48
CA VAL A 56 2.25 7.89 8.91
C VAL A 56 1.32 9.11 9.00
N SER A 57 1.83 10.25 9.47
CA SER A 57 1.09 11.51 9.60
C SER A 57 0.47 12.02 8.30
N GLU A 58 1.07 11.71 7.14
CA GLU A 58 0.53 12.11 5.83
C GLU A 58 -0.80 11.43 5.51
N TYR A 59 -1.09 10.28 6.11
CA TYR A 59 -2.27 9.48 5.80
C TYR A 59 -3.27 9.33 6.96
N THR A 60 -2.89 9.72 8.18
CA THR A 60 -3.71 9.50 9.39
C THR A 60 -5.12 10.08 9.27
N SER A 61 -5.29 11.22 8.61
CA SER A 61 -6.60 11.86 8.42
C SER A 61 -7.56 11.04 7.56
N TYR A 62 -7.06 10.12 6.75
CA TYR A 62 -7.85 9.32 5.82
C TYR A 62 -8.17 7.91 6.34
N LEU A 63 -7.84 7.62 7.61
CA LEU A 63 -8.11 6.31 8.20
C LEU A 63 -9.63 6.06 8.22
N ASP A 64 -10.03 4.85 7.85
CA ASP A 64 -11.42 4.41 7.67
C ASP A 64 -12.16 5.13 6.52
N GLU A 65 -11.49 6.00 5.76
CA GLU A 65 -12.06 6.68 4.62
C GLU A 65 -11.82 5.93 3.30
N LYS A 66 -12.72 6.17 2.34
CA LYS A 66 -12.57 5.73 0.96
C LYS A 66 -11.88 6.83 0.17
N ILE A 67 -10.68 6.55 -0.32
CA ILE A 67 -9.80 7.50 -0.99
C ILE A 67 -9.39 7.03 -2.38
N ASN A 68 -9.06 7.98 -3.25
CA ASN A 68 -8.35 7.72 -4.50
C ASN A 68 -6.85 7.88 -4.24
N LEU A 69 -6.13 6.78 -4.30
CA LEU A 69 -4.70 6.74 -4.04
C LEU A 69 -3.94 6.71 -5.37
N ARG A 70 -3.26 7.81 -5.70
CA ARG A 70 -2.32 7.88 -6.81
C ARG A 70 -0.96 7.39 -6.33
N LEU A 71 -0.47 6.33 -6.96
CA LEU A 71 0.82 5.71 -6.67
C LEU A 71 1.78 5.95 -7.83
N GLN A 72 3.02 6.31 -7.53
CA GLN A 72 4.07 6.57 -8.53
C GLN A 72 5.24 5.59 -8.39
N ASN A 73 5.84 5.23 -9.53
CA ASN A 73 6.92 4.24 -9.65
C ASN A 73 6.58 2.94 -8.91
N VAL A 74 5.47 2.33 -9.32
CA VAL A 74 4.87 1.19 -8.65
C VAL A 74 5.47 -0.11 -9.17
N THR A 75 5.85 -0.99 -8.25
CA THR A 75 6.27 -2.36 -8.53
C THR A 75 5.28 -3.35 -7.94
N PHE A 76 4.77 -4.24 -8.80
CA PHE A 76 3.92 -5.36 -8.44
C PHE A 76 4.73 -6.66 -8.47
N SER A 77 4.78 -7.34 -7.33
CA SER A 77 5.47 -8.62 -7.18
C SER A 77 4.53 -9.68 -6.66
N ALA A 78 4.16 -10.62 -7.52
CA ALA A 78 3.41 -11.80 -7.12
C ALA A 78 4.38 -12.85 -6.54
N TYR A 79 4.00 -13.49 -5.44
CA TYR A 79 4.79 -14.54 -4.79
C TYR A 79 3.86 -15.54 -4.09
N LEU A 80 4.38 -16.72 -3.80
CA LEU A 80 3.70 -17.70 -2.98
C LEU A 80 4.08 -17.49 -1.52
N SER A 81 3.08 -17.41 -0.65
CA SER A 81 3.24 -17.37 0.80
C SER A 81 2.33 -18.42 1.42
N ASN A 82 2.91 -19.39 2.14
CA ASN A 82 2.17 -20.48 2.78
C ASN A 82 1.18 -21.19 1.82
N ASN A 83 1.64 -21.51 0.60
CA ASN A 83 0.84 -22.13 -0.45
C ASN A 83 -0.37 -21.29 -0.94
N ARG A 84 -0.35 -19.97 -0.72
CA ARG A 84 -1.34 -19.02 -1.22
C ARG A 84 -0.66 -17.98 -2.10
N ALA A 85 -1.31 -17.61 -3.20
CA ALA A 85 -0.86 -16.49 -4.03
C ALA A 85 -1.00 -15.18 -3.25
N ALA A 86 0.09 -14.43 -3.15
CA ALA A 86 0.19 -13.12 -2.53
C ALA A 86 0.69 -12.09 -3.55
N LEU A 87 0.34 -10.83 -3.33
CA LEU A 87 0.76 -9.71 -4.16
C LEU A 87 1.37 -8.64 -3.25
N SER A 88 2.63 -8.31 -3.49
CA SER A 88 3.31 -7.18 -2.87
C SER A 88 3.24 -5.99 -3.83
N ILE A 89 2.81 -4.85 -3.29
CA ILE A 89 2.74 -3.57 -3.99
C ILE A 89 3.72 -2.63 -3.29
N LYS A 90 4.67 -2.08 -4.04
CA LYS A 90 5.61 -1.06 -3.58
C LYS A 90 5.49 0.16 -4.48
N ALA A 91 5.44 1.35 -3.90
CA ALA A 91 5.43 2.61 -4.62
C ALA A 91 6.53 3.52 -4.06
N GLU A 92 7.12 4.33 -4.92
CA GLU A 92 8.11 5.32 -4.47
C GLU A 92 7.43 6.52 -3.79
N LYS A 93 6.22 6.86 -4.25
CA LYS A 93 5.40 7.94 -3.70
C LYS A 93 3.92 7.58 -3.79
N ALA A 94 3.15 8.06 -2.83
CA ALA A 94 1.70 7.99 -2.86
C ALA A 94 1.10 9.37 -2.52
N THR A 95 0.01 9.73 -3.19
CA THR A 95 -0.75 10.95 -2.92
C THR A 95 -2.24 10.63 -2.94
N VAL A 96 -3.00 11.20 -2.01
CA VAL A 96 -4.45 11.10 -2.02
C VAL A 96 -5.01 12.17 -2.96
N GLU A 97 -5.88 11.79 -3.88
CA GLU A 97 -6.61 12.70 -4.75
C GLU A 97 -7.97 13.03 -4.14
N GLU A 98 -8.34 14.32 -4.17
CA GLU A 98 -9.68 14.83 -3.86
C GLU A 98 -10.69 14.49 -4.95
#